data_AF-A0A2V5PNB4-F1
#
_entry.id   AF-A0A2V5PNB4-F1
#
_cell.length_a   1.000
_cell.length_b   1.000
_cell.length_c   1.000
_cell.angle_alpha   90.00
_cell.angle_beta   90.00
_cell.angle_gamma   90.00
#
_symmetry.space_group_name_H-M   'P 1'
#
loop_
_entity.id
_entity.type
_entity.pdbx_description
1 polymer ?
#
loop_
_entity_poly.entity_id
_entity_poly.type
_entity_poly.pdbx_seq_one_letter_code
_entity_poly.pdbx_strand_id
1 'polypeptide(L)'
;MEKLDLLAVALGLAALAGINLYLTVFVTGLAIHFHWITLAPQYQSLEVLGNPWIVTVAGVLYFLEFFADKIPWLDSIWDAVHTVIRPIGGALLAIQVLGHPSPAFTVIVALLAGGTSLVTHTAKAATRLASNTSPEPFSNIGLSLGEDAAVLGGLALVHFNPVLALIVFLIGIGAFFYFAPKILRAMKAKIWLAWKKLNGPADRDLPVKLPLTLPVRLATVFGRENVLGETVAWTAPCISGRSRRIPANLFGALVATNEEPRRLIFVARKGGRPYTRTIDLEGSVVSHEPRFLFENLVISPAGGKGAKYAFIFPRPDAALVEQIVRELHERLREPVLHEQGAAVS
;
A
#
# COMPACT_ATOMS: atom_id res chain seq x y z
N MET A 1 -37.36 -6.89 -13.52
CA MET A 1 -36.73 -5.58 -13.80
C MET A 1 -36.80 -4.70 -12.56
N GLU A 2 -37.97 -4.46 -12.00
CA GLU A 2 -38.17 -3.59 -10.82
C GLU A 2 -37.24 -3.87 -9.60
N LYS A 3 -37.08 -5.15 -9.19
CA LYS A 3 -36.13 -5.52 -8.11
C LYS A 3 -34.65 -5.32 -8.47
N LEU A 4 -34.31 -5.49 -9.75
CA LEU A 4 -32.94 -5.26 -10.23
C LEU A 4 -32.64 -3.76 -10.25
N ASP A 5 -33.60 -2.93 -10.64
CA ASP A 5 -33.47 -1.46 -10.61
C ASP A 5 -33.34 -0.93 -9.18
N LEU A 6 -34.13 -1.47 -8.24
CA LEU A 6 -33.98 -1.17 -6.81
C LEU A 6 -32.57 -1.49 -6.29
N LEU A 7 -32.07 -2.70 -6.56
CA LEU A 7 -30.72 -3.09 -6.16
C LEU A 7 -29.65 -2.28 -6.88
N ALA A 8 -29.85 -1.94 -8.15
CA ALA A 8 -28.94 -1.13 -8.93
C ALA A 8 -28.78 0.27 -8.36
N VAL A 9 -29.88 0.94 -8.01
CA VAL A 9 -29.85 2.26 -7.36
C VAL A 9 -29.26 2.13 -5.96
N ALA A 10 -29.67 1.13 -5.16
CA ALA A 10 -29.19 0.95 -3.78
C ALA A 10 -27.67 0.72 -3.71
N LEU A 11 -27.18 -0.25 -4.49
CA LEU A 11 -25.75 -0.57 -4.55
C LEU A 11 -24.95 0.51 -5.29
N GLY A 12 -25.56 1.18 -6.27
CA GLY A 12 -24.95 2.30 -6.97
C GLY A 12 -24.70 3.48 -6.04
N LEU A 13 -25.70 3.94 -5.30
CA LEU A 13 -25.53 4.99 -4.29
C LEU A 13 -24.54 4.57 -3.19
N ALA A 14 -24.53 3.30 -2.78
CA ALA A 14 -23.57 2.80 -1.81
C ALA A 14 -22.13 2.80 -2.36
N ALA A 15 -21.91 2.43 -3.63
CA ALA A 15 -20.62 2.49 -4.28
C ALA A 15 -20.10 3.93 -4.39
N LEU A 16 -20.97 4.86 -4.77
CA LEU A 16 -20.62 6.29 -4.84
C LEU A 16 -20.34 6.87 -3.45
N ALA A 17 -21.08 6.45 -2.44
CA ALA A 17 -20.84 6.85 -1.07
C ALA A 17 -19.47 6.37 -0.53
N GLY A 18 -18.99 5.22 -0.99
CA GLY A 18 -17.63 4.78 -0.67
C GLY A 18 -16.55 5.67 -1.30
N ILE A 19 -16.80 6.27 -2.46
CA ILE A 19 -15.90 7.24 -3.10
C ILE A 19 -15.99 8.63 -2.43
N ASN A 20 -17.20 9.19 -2.34
CA ASN A 20 -17.50 10.47 -1.67
C ASN A 20 -18.94 10.45 -1.09
N LEU A 21 -19.08 10.09 0.19
CA LEU A 21 -20.38 10.01 0.88
C LEU A 21 -21.10 11.36 0.86
N TYR A 22 -20.40 12.43 1.22
CA TYR A 22 -21.02 13.74 1.38
C TYR A 22 -21.45 14.33 0.05
N LEU A 23 -20.62 14.21 -0.99
CA LEU A 23 -21.02 14.62 -2.34
C LEU A 23 -22.22 13.82 -2.85
N THR A 24 -22.23 12.50 -2.61
CA THR A 24 -23.33 11.61 -2.99
C THR A 24 -24.65 12.07 -2.36
N VAL A 25 -24.65 12.31 -1.04
CA VAL A 25 -25.82 12.80 -0.30
C VAL A 25 -26.21 14.20 -0.75
N PHE A 26 -25.23 15.11 -0.87
CA PHE A 26 -25.47 16.52 -1.20
C PHE A 26 -26.12 16.68 -2.57
N VAL A 27 -25.57 16.05 -3.61
CA VAL A 27 -26.07 16.19 -4.99
C VAL A 27 -27.42 15.50 -5.15
N THR A 28 -27.59 14.30 -4.57
CA THR A 28 -28.89 13.61 -4.56
C THR A 28 -29.94 14.45 -3.83
N GLY A 29 -29.58 15.01 -2.67
CA GLY A 29 -30.46 15.87 -1.88
C GLY A 29 -30.82 17.16 -2.59
N LEU A 30 -29.88 17.84 -3.25
CA LEU A 30 -30.16 19.03 -4.08
C LEU A 30 -31.13 18.71 -5.22
N ALA A 31 -30.89 17.60 -5.93
CA ALA A 31 -31.74 17.19 -7.04
C ALA A 31 -33.19 16.93 -6.60
N ILE A 32 -33.38 16.37 -5.40
CA ILE A 32 -34.69 16.17 -4.79
C ILE A 32 -35.28 17.50 -4.29
N HIS A 33 -34.50 18.29 -3.55
CA HIS A 33 -34.92 19.54 -2.91
C HIS A 33 -35.40 20.58 -3.92
N PHE A 34 -34.68 20.72 -5.04
CA PHE A 34 -35.02 21.66 -6.11
C PHE A 34 -35.87 21.02 -7.22
N HIS A 35 -36.36 19.80 -7.01
CA HIS A 35 -37.19 19.06 -7.98
C HIS A 35 -36.55 18.91 -9.37
N TRP A 36 -35.21 18.79 -9.44
CA TRP A 36 -34.51 18.46 -10.69
C TRP A 36 -34.80 17.03 -11.16
N ILE A 37 -35.14 16.15 -10.20
CA ILE A 37 -35.60 14.79 -10.48
C ILE A 37 -36.96 14.56 -9.81
N THR A 38 -37.79 13.75 -10.47
CA THR A 38 -39.02 13.22 -9.86
C THR A 38 -38.73 11.81 -9.36
N LEU A 39 -38.90 11.57 -8.06
CA LEU A 39 -38.74 10.23 -7.50
C LEU A 39 -39.92 9.35 -7.94
N ALA A 40 -39.60 8.16 -8.45
CA ALA A 40 -40.62 7.14 -8.67
C ALA A 40 -41.15 6.64 -7.31
N PRO A 41 -42.40 6.13 -7.23
CA PRO A 41 -43.01 5.71 -5.96
C PRO A 41 -42.15 4.75 -5.13
N GLN A 42 -41.42 3.84 -5.78
CA GLN A 42 -40.54 2.89 -5.10
C GLN A 42 -39.31 3.52 -4.43
N TYR A 43 -38.95 4.75 -4.80
CA TYR A 43 -37.81 5.49 -4.26
C TYR A 43 -38.22 6.63 -3.30
N GLN A 44 -39.50 6.72 -2.95
CA GLN A 44 -40.03 7.87 -2.20
C GLN A 44 -39.35 8.09 -0.86
N SER A 45 -38.87 7.02 -0.21
CA SER A 45 -38.12 7.12 1.05
C SER A 45 -36.79 7.89 0.93
N LEU A 46 -36.25 8.10 -0.28
CA LEU A 46 -35.12 9.01 -0.51
C LEU A 46 -35.48 10.49 -0.37
N GLU A 47 -36.77 10.86 -0.37
CA GLU A 47 -37.22 12.25 -0.27
C GLU A 47 -36.65 12.96 0.96
N VAL A 48 -36.38 12.21 2.03
CA VAL A 48 -35.71 12.71 3.24
C VAL A 48 -34.38 13.40 2.96
N LEU A 49 -33.64 12.98 1.91
CA LEU A 49 -32.37 13.59 1.52
C LEU A 49 -32.54 15.03 1.01
N GLY A 50 -33.74 15.39 0.53
CA GLY A 50 -34.10 16.75 0.14
C GLY A 50 -34.38 17.69 1.32
N ASN A 51 -34.27 17.22 2.58
CA ASN A 51 -34.41 18.08 3.75
C ASN A 51 -33.27 19.12 3.78
N PRO A 52 -33.57 20.44 3.94
CA PRO A 52 -32.56 21.50 3.93
C PRO A 52 -31.41 21.28 4.91
N TRP A 53 -31.68 20.69 6.08
CA TRP A 53 -30.64 20.39 7.07
C TRP A 53 -29.69 19.30 6.60
N ILE A 54 -30.23 18.22 5.99
CA ILE A 54 -29.41 17.13 5.44
C ILE A 54 -28.55 17.65 4.28
N VAL A 55 -29.15 18.41 3.36
CA VAL A 55 -28.43 19.03 2.23
C VAL A 55 -27.34 19.97 2.74
N THR A 56 -27.64 20.84 3.70
CA THR A 56 -26.67 21.81 4.24
C THR A 56 -25.51 21.11 4.93
N VAL A 57 -25.78 20.14 5.81
CA VAL A 57 -24.73 19.40 6.53
C VAL A 57 -23.88 18.59 5.55
N ALA A 58 -24.49 17.90 4.59
CA ALA A 58 -23.75 17.17 3.56
C ALA A 58 -22.89 18.11 2.70
N GLY A 59 -23.40 19.29 2.33
CA GLY A 59 -22.65 20.30 1.58
C GLY A 59 -21.44 20.83 2.36
N VAL A 60 -21.61 21.14 3.65
CA VAL A 60 -20.51 21.57 4.52
C VAL A 60 -19.46 20.46 4.68
N LEU A 61 -19.88 19.22 4.94
CA LEU A 61 -18.95 18.10 5.09
C LEU A 61 -18.24 17.76 3.78
N TYR A 62 -18.93 17.87 2.63
CA TYR A 62 -18.29 17.75 1.32
C TYR A 62 -17.27 18.87 1.08
N PHE A 63 -17.61 20.12 1.42
CA PHE A 63 -16.68 21.24 1.32
C PHE A 63 -15.43 20.97 2.16
N LEU A 64 -15.59 20.53 3.41
CA LEU A 64 -14.46 20.16 4.27
C LEU A 64 -13.63 19.01 3.68
N GLU A 65 -14.27 17.95 3.18
CA GLU A 65 -13.59 16.84 2.50
C GLU A 65 -12.79 17.32 1.28
N PHE A 66 -13.39 18.17 0.44
CA PHE A 66 -12.76 18.70 -0.75
C PHE A 66 -11.46 19.46 -0.44
N PHE A 67 -11.41 20.21 0.67
CA PHE A 67 -10.18 20.88 1.10
C PHE A 67 -9.23 19.95 1.86
N ALA A 68 -9.76 19.04 2.69
CA ALA A 68 -8.97 18.06 3.42
C ALA A 68 -8.12 17.20 2.48
N ASP A 69 -8.70 16.77 1.35
CA ASP A 69 -8.03 16.00 0.31
C ASP A 69 -6.83 16.69 -0.35
N LYS A 70 -6.73 18.01 -0.23
CA LYS A 70 -5.64 18.81 -0.81
C LYS A 70 -4.50 19.05 0.18
N ILE A 71 -4.70 18.75 1.46
CA ILE A 71 -3.72 18.98 2.52
C ILE A 71 -3.07 17.64 2.90
N PRO A 72 -1.75 17.48 2.72
CA PRO A 72 -1.05 16.26 3.11
C PRO A 72 -1.29 15.92 4.58
N TRP A 73 -1.43 14.62 4.88
CA TRP A 73 -1.72 14.05 6.20
C TRP A 73 -3.16 14.25 6.68
N LEU A 74 -3.76 15.42 6.42
CA LEU A 74 -5.17 15.64 6.73
C LEU A 74 -6.06 14.71 5.91
N ASP A 75 -5.72 14.50 4.63
CA ASP A 75 -6.31 13.51 3.74
C ASP A 75 -6.35 12.10 4.37
N SER A 76 -5.23 11.67 4.94
CA SER A 76 -5.04 10.34 5.50
C SER A 76 -5.83 10.15 6.79
N ILE A 77 -5.89 11.20 7.64
CA ILE A 77 -6.70 11.19 8.87
C ILE A 77 -8.19 11.17 8.51
N TRP A 78 -8.60 11.97 7.53
CA TRP A 78 -9.97 11.99 7.03
C TRP A 78 -10.38 10.61 6.50
N ASP A 79 -9.57 10.01 5.63
CA ASP A 79 -9.83 8.68 5.07
C ASP A 79 -9.85 7.57 6.16
N ALA A 80 -9.04 7.70 7.21
CA ALA A 80 -9.04 6.76 8.33
C ALA A 80 -10.38 6.79 9.09
N VAL A 81 -10.88 7.98 9.45
CA VAL A 81 -12.19 8.14 10.10
C VAL A 81 -13.30 7.59 9.19
N HIS A 82 -13.21 7.89 7.90
CA HIS A 82 -14.24 7.52 6.93
C HIS A 82 -14.24 6.05 6.51
N THR A 83 -13.22 5.29 6.89
CA THR A 83 -13.21 3.83 6.78
C THR A 83 -14.38 3.20 7.57
N VAL A 84 -14.88 3.89 8.62
CA VAL A 84 -16.05 3.46 9.39
C VAL A 84 -17.33 4.17 8.95
N ILE A 85 -17.27 5.49 8.72
CA ILE A 85 -18.46 6.30 8.42
C ILE A 85 -19.07 5.94 7.06
N ARG A 86 -18.25 5.72 6.02
CA ARG A 86 -18.77 5.48 4.66
C ARG A 86 -19.51 4.15 4.51
N PRO A 87 -19.04 3.01 5.05
CA PRO A 87 -19.83 1.78 5.02
C PRO A 87 -21.20 1.94 5.67
N ILE A 88 -21.27 2.63 6.81
CA ILE A 88 -22.53 2.92 7.51
C ILE A 88 -23.41 3.83 6.64
N GLY A 89 -22.88 4.93 6.13
CA GLY A 89 -23.61 5.87 5.28
C GLY A 89 -24.14 5.23 4.00
N GLY A 90 -23.33 4.40 3.32
CA GLY A 90 -23.73 3.66 2.14
C GLY A 90 -24.84 2.64 2.43
N ALA A 91 -24.77 1.94 3.56
CA ALA A 91 -25.83 1.05 4.01
C ALA A 91 -27.15 1.81 4.30
N LEU A 92 -27.06 2.95 4.99
CA LEU A 92 -28.23 3.79 5.28
C LEU A 92 -28.88 4.31 4.00
N LEU A 93 -28.08 4.81 3.04
CA LEU A 93 -28.60 5.24 1.73
C LEU A 93 -29.32 4.11 1.01
N ALA A 94 -28.72 2.92 0.96
CA ALA A 94 -29.31 1.76 0.33
C ALA A 94 -30.63 1.34 0.99
N ILE A 95 -30.73 1.41 2.32
CA ILE A 95 -32.00 1.16 3.05
C ILE A 95 -33.07 2.17 2.61
N GLN A 96 -32.73 3.45 2.49
CA GLN A 96 -33.70 4.47 2.04
C GLN A 96 -34.15 4.26 0.60
N VAL A 97 -33.35 3.65 -0.27
CA VAL A 97 -33.79 3.25 -1.62
C VAL A 97 -34.87 2.18 -1.56
N LEU A 98 -34.84 1.28 -0.57
CA LEU A 98 -35.77 0.15 -0.47
C LEU A 98 -37.13 0.54 0.13
N GLY A 99 -37.18 1.64 0.90
CA GLY A 99 -38.35 2.06 1.67
C GLY A 99 -38.72 1.08 2.79
N HIS A 100 -39.73 0.23 2.56
CA HIS A 100 -40.27 -0.69 3.56
C HIS A 100 -40.16 -2.18 3.17
N PRO A 101 -38.94 -2.70 2.96
CA PRO A 101 -38.74 -4.12 2.67
C PRO A 101 -38.94 -5.00 3.92
N SER A 102 -38.94 -6.32 3.73
CA SER A 102 -38.91 -7.25 4.86
C SER A 102 -37.61 -7.11 5.68
N PRO A 103 -37.62 -7.30 7.01
CA PRO A 103 -36.42 -7.13 7.85
C PRO A 103 -35.21 -7.93 7.37
N ALA A 104 -35.42 -9.17 6.88
CA ALA A 104 -34.37 -10.01 6.33
C ALA A 104 -33.72 -9.37 5.08
N PHE A 105 -34.53 -8.79 4.19
CA PHE A 105 -34.01 -8.15 2.98
C PHE A 105 -33.29 -6.84 3.31
N THR A 106 -33.76 -6.07 4.29
CA THR A 106 -33.05 -4.88 4.80
C THR A 106 -31.64 -5.23 5.24
N VAL A 107 -31.49 -6.28 6.05
CA VAL A 107 -30.17 -6.71 6.57
C VAL A 107 -29.27 -7.14 5.43
N ILE A 108 -29.77 -7.94 4.49
CA ILE A 108 -29.00 -8.39 3.31
C ILE A 108 -28.50 -7.19 2.51
N VAL A 109 -29.36 -6.24 2.17
CA VAL A 109 -28.97 -5.08 1.37
C VAL A 109 -28.07 -4.14 2.16
N ALA A 110 -28.28 -3.95 3.46
CA ALA A 110 -27.39 -3.14 4.30
C ALA A 110 -25.97 -3.72 4.34
N LEU A 111 -25.83 -5.04 4.47
CA LEU A 111 -24.54 -5.72 4.44
C LEU A 111 -23.87 -5.60 3.06
N LEU A 112 -24.63 -5.80 1.98
CA LEU A 112 -24.13 -5.67 0.61
C LEU A 112 -23.69 -4.24 0.30
N ALA A 113 -24.52 -3.25 0.66
CA ALA A 113 -24.25 -1.83 0.43
C ALA A 113 -23.09 -1.32 1.29
N GLY A 114 -23.06 -1.66 2.58
CA GLY A 114 -21.95 -1.31 3.46
C GLY A 114 -20.63 -1.93 2.99
N GLY A 115 -20.66 -3.21 2.58
CA GLY A 115 -19.51 -3.87 1.97
C GLY A 115 -19.07 -3.22 0.65
N THR A 116 -20.02 -2.84 -0.19
CA THR A 116 -19.76 -2.15 -1.47
C THR A 116 -19.10 -0.78 -1.25
N SER A 117 -19.60 0.00 -0.28
CA SER A 117 -19.03 1.28 0.13
C SER A 117 -17.61 1.09 0.72
N LEU A 118 -17.39 0.06 1.53
CA LEU A 118 -16.07 -0.26 2.07
C LEU A 118 -15.07 -0.63 0.95
N VAL A 119 -15.50 -1.44 -0.02
CA VAL A 119 -14.65 -1.85 -1.15
C VAL A 119 -14.24 -0.65 -2.00
N THR A 120 -15.18 0.22 -2.34
CA THR A 120 -14.91 1.42 -3.14
C THR A 120 -14.06 2.45 -2.39
N HIS A 121 -14.28 2.65 -1.09
CA HIS A 121 -13.39 3.44 -0.23
C HIS A 121 -11.96 2.86 -0.18
N THR A 122 -11.84 1.53 -0.04
CA THR A 122 -10.54 0.85 -0.02
C THR A 122 -9.83 0.98 -1.37
N ALA A 123 -10.57 0.93 -2.49
CA ALA A 123 -10.01 1.16 -3.82
C ALA A 123 -9.47 2.60 -3.98
N LYS A 124 -10.20 3.60 -3.47
CA LYS A 124 -9.75 5.01 -3.39
C LYS A 124 -8.46 5.12 -2.59
N ALA A 125 -8.43 4.61 -1.36
CA ALA A 125 -7.25 4.63 -0.50
C ALA A 125 -6.04 3.92 -1.12
N ALA A 126 -6.26 2.78 -1.78
CA ALA A 126 -5.21 2.03 -2.49
C ALA A 126 -4.63 2.82 -3.67
N THR A 127 -5.47 3.58 -4.39
CA THR A 127 -5.04 4.43 -5.51
C THR A 127 -4.16 5.58 -5.02
N ARG A 128 -4.55 6.23 -3.91
CA ARG A 128 -3.73 7.27 -3.24
C ARG A 128 -2.36 6.74 -2.81
N LEU A 129 -2.31 5.54 -2.26
CA LEU A 129 -1.05 4.90 -1.85
C LEU A 129 -0.13 4.57 -3.03
N ALA A 130 -0.70 4.27 -4.20
CA ALA A 130 0.05 4.04 -5.42
C ALA A 130 0.58 5.36 -6.04
N SER A 131 -0.23 6.42 -6.03
CA SER A 131 0.14 7.74 -6.59
C SER A 131 1.16 8.48 -5.72
N ASN A 132 1.14 8.31 -4.39
CA ASN A 132 2.10 8.89 -3.43
C ASN A 132 3.55 8.37 -3.58
N THR A 133 3.88 7.71 -4.69
CA THR A 133 5.25 7.36 -5.07
C THR A 133 6.01 8.51 -5.73
N SER A 134 5.32 9.59 -6.14
CA SER A 134 5.91 10.87 -6.51
C SER A 134 5.21 12.01 -5.74
N PRO A 135 5.90 12.79 -4.90
CA PRO A 135 5.31 13.84 -4.08
C PRO A 135 5.01 15.11 -4.92
N GLU A 136 4.16 14.97 -5.93
CA GLU A 136 3.69 16.12 -6.72
C GLU A 136 2.25 16.46 -6.32
N PRO A 137 1.99 17.65 -5.72
CA PRO A 137 0.66 18.04 -5.24
C PRO A 137 -0.42 17.98 -6.33
N PHE A 138 -0.03 18.11 -7.59
CA PHE A 138 -0.93 17.99 -8.75
C PHE A 138 -1.56 16.58 -8.89
N SER A 139 -0.87 15.52 -8.49
CA SER A 139 -1.40 14.15 -8.61
C SER A 139 -2.57 13.91 -7.65
N ASN A 140 -2.47 14.41 -6.41
CA ASN A 140 -3.52 14.25 -5.41
C ASN A 140 -4.73 15.14 -5.71
N ILE A 141 -4.50 16.37 -6.19
CA ILE A 141 -5.56 17.25 -6.66
C ILE A 141 -6.30 16.61 -7.84
N GLY A 142 -5.57 16.13 -8.85
CA GLY A 142 -6.17 15.49 -10.02
C GLY A 142 -6.99 14.25 -9.67
N LEU A 143 -6.48 13.43 -8.73
CA LEU A 143 -7.19 12.25 -8.26
C LEU A 143 -8.48 12.62 -7.49
N SER A 144 -8.43 13.59 -6.58
CA SER A 144 -9.61 14.08 -5.84
C SER A 144 -10.66 14.69 -6.77
N LEU A 145 -10.26 15.49 -7.77
CA LEU A 145 -11.19 16.02 -8.77
C LEU A 145 -11.79 14.90 -9.65
N GLY A 146 -10.99 13.89 -10.00
CA GLY A 146 -11.45 12.72 -10.73
C GLY A 146 -12.47 11.89 -9.93
N GLU A 147 -12.27 11.76 -8.62
CA GLU A 147 -13.21 11.11 -7.70
C GLU A 147 -14.55 11.86 -7.67
N ASP A 148 -14.53 13.19 -7.55
CA ASP A 148 -15.75 14.01 -7.57
C ASP A 148 -16.49 13.92 -8.91
N ALA A 149 -15.75 13.99 -10.03
CA ALA A 149 -16.32 13.80 -11.36
C ALA A 149 -16.93 12.39 -11.54
N ALA A 150 -16.27 11.35 -11.02
CA ALA A 150 -16.80 9.99 -11.04
C ALA A 150 -18.07 9.85 -10.21
N VAL A 151 -18.18 10.57 -9.08
CA VAL A 151 -19.40 10.59 -8.26
C VAL A 151 -20.53 11.28 -8.98
N LEU A 152 -20.30 12.47 -9.55
CA LEU A 152 -21.30 13.20 -10.33
C LEU A 152 -21.77 12.42 -11.56
N GLY A 153 -20.82 11.87 -12.34
CA GLY A 153 -21.12 11.04 -13.51
C GLY A 153 -21.82 9.74 -13.13
N GLY A 154 -21.43 9.13 -12.00
CA GLY A 154 -22.07 7.93 -11.47
C GLY A 154 -23.49 8.19 -11.00
N LEU A 155 -23.77 9.32 -10.33
CA LEU A 155 -25.12 9.72 -9.95
C LEU A 155 -26.00 9.93 -11.18
N ALA A 156 -25.48 10.61 -12.20
CA ALA A 156 -26.18 10.75 -13.48
C ALA A 156 -26.45 9.39 -14.12
N LEU A 157 -25.48 8.47 -14.10
CA LEU A 157 -25.65 7.12 -14.65
C LEU A 157 -26.69 6.31 -13.88
N VAL A 158 -26.69 6.39 -12.54
CA VAL A 158 -27.71 5.77 -11.68
C VAL A 158 -29.09 6.31 -12.00
N HIS A 159 -29.23 7.62 -12.24
CA HIS A 159 -30.51 8.23 -12.58
C HIS A 159 -31.03 7.81 -13.96
N PHE A 160 -30.20 7.88 -15.00
CA PHE A 160 -30.63 7.62 -16.38
C PHE A 160 -30.66 6.14 -16.75
N ASN A 161 -29.72 5.33 -16.24
CA ASN A 161 -29.57 3.92 -16.59
C ASN A 161 -29.08 3.09 -15.38
N PRO A 162 -29.94 2.79 -14.39
CA PRO A 162 -29.55 2.08 -13.17
C PRO A 162 -28.83 0.75 -13.44
N VAL A 163 -29.35 -0.07 -14.36
CA VAL A 163 -28.74 -1.37 -14.71
C VAL A 163 -27.33 -1.20 -15.26
N LEU A 164 -27.11 -0.20 -16.13
CA LEU A 164 -25.78 0.08 -16.66
C LEU A 164 -24.84 0.56 -15.55
N ALA A 165 -25.33 1.42 -14.63
CA ALA A 165 -24.56 1.84 -13.46
C ALA A 165 -24.12 0.62 -12.63
N LEU A 166 -25.04 -0.30 -12.32
CA LEU A 166 -24.74 -1.52 -11.59
C LEU A 166 -23.67 -2.37 -12.29
N ILE A 167 -23.77 -2.56 -13.60
CA ILE A 167 -22.77 -3.30 -14.38
C ILE A 167 -21.39 -2.63 -14.26
N VAL A 168 -21.32 -1.30 -14.44
CA VAL A 168 -20.07 -0.54 -14.31
C VAL A 168 -19.47 -0.69 -12.91
N PHE A 169 -20.28 -0.60 -11.84
CA PHE A 169 -19.81 -0.78 -10.47
C PHE A 169 -19.34 -2.21 -10.21
N LEU A 170 -20.05 -3.23 -10.69
CA LEU A 170 -19.63 -4.63 -10.55
C LEU A 170 -18.31 -4.90 -11.28
N ILE A 171 -18.11 -4.31 -12.48
CA ILE A 171 -16.83 -4.38 -13.18
C ILE A 171 -15.73 -3.71 -12.35
N GLY A 172 -16.00 -2.52 -11.78
CA GLY A 172 -15.05 -1.83 -10.90
C GLY A 172 -14.65 -2.64 -9.67
N ILE A 173 -15.63 -3.25 -8.99
CA ILE A 173 -15.41 -4.15 -7.85
C ILE A 173 -14.61 -5.39 -8.28
N GLY A 174 -14.97 -6.00 -9.41
CA GLY A 174 -14.25 -7.14 -9.98
C GLY A 174 -12.79 -6.80 -10.30
N ALA A 175 -12.55 -5.63 -10.90
CA ALA A 175 -11.21 -5.11 -11.17
C ALA A 175 -10.44 -4.89 -9.87
N PHE A 176 -11.05 -4.30 -8.83
CA PHE A 176 -10.43 -4.14 -7.52
C PHE A 176 -9.97 -5.49 -6.95
N PHE A 177 -10.84 -6.51 -6.90
CA PHE A 177 -10.45 -7.83 -6.39
C PHE A 177 -9.39 -8.52 -7.25
N TYR A 178 -9.42 -8.33 -8.57
CA TYR A 178 -8.40 -8.85 -9.47
C TYR A 178 -7.01 -8.22 -9.23
N PHE A 179 -6.94 -6.91 -9.00
CA PHE A 179 -5.69 -6.18 -8.77
C PHE A 179 -5.24 -6.16 -7.30
N ALA A 180 -6.14 -6.33 -6.34
CA ALA A 180 -5.86 -6.27 -4.90
C ALA A 180 -4.70 -7.17 -4.47
N PRO A 181 -4.57 -8.45 -4.90
CA PRO A 181 -3.42 -9.27 -4.56
C PRO A 181 -2.08 -8.71 -5.04
N LYS A 182 -2.05 -8.04 -6.20
CA LYS A 182 -0.84 -7.41 -6.74
C LYS A 182 -0.46 -6.18 -5.90
N ILE A 183 -1.45 -5.36 -5.54
CA ILE A 183 -1.27 -4.18 -4.68
C ILE A 183 -0.79 -4.60 -3.29
N LEU A 184 -1.46 -5.56 -2.65
CA LEU A 184 -1.10 -6.07 -1.33
C LEU A 184 0.31 -6.67 -1.31
N ARG A 185 0.70 -7.41 -2.35
CA ARG A 185 2.08 -7.94 -2.48
C ARG A 185 3.11 -6.81 -2.59
N ALA A 186 2.82 -5.76 -3.34
CA ALA A 186 3.70 -4.60 -3.47
C ALA A 186 3.81 -3.79 -2.16
N MET A 187 2.73 -3.74 -1.38
CA MET A 187 2.66 -2.98 -0.13
C MET A 187 3.15 -3.74 1.11
N LYS A 188 3.19 -5.08 1.07
CA LYS A 188 3.54 -5.94 2.21
C LYS A 188 4.84 -5.49 2.91
N ALA A 189 5.88 -5.17 2.13
CA ALA A 189 7.15 -4.69 2.66
C ALA A 189 7.00 -3.38 3.44
N LYS A 190 6.30 -2.39 2.88
CA LYS A 190 6.08 -1.08 3.51
C LYS A 190 5.24 -1.20 4.78
N ILE A 191 4.16 -1.99 4.74
CA ILE A 191 3.30 -2.24 5.91
C ILE A 191 4.11 -2.89 7.03
N TRP A 192 4.91 -3.90 6.71
CA TRP A 192 5.77 -4.57 7.69
C TRP A 192 6.81 -3.61 8.30
N LEU A 193 7.44 -2.75 7.49
CA LEU A 193 8.39 -1.73 7.97
C LEU A 193 7.72 -0.70 8.89
N ALA A 194 6.54 -0.22 8.51
CA ALA A 194 5.76 0.71 9.35
C ALA A 194 5.40 0.08 10.70
N TRP A 195 4.96 -1.17 10.70
CA TRP A 195 4.63 -1.90 11.92
C TRP A 195 5.87 -2.14 12.81
N LYS A 196 7.02 -2.49 12.20
CA LYS A 196 8.30 -2.61 12.91
C LYS A 196 8.78 -1.28 13.50
N LYS A 197 8.56 -0.16 12.82
CA LYS A 197 8.90 1.18 13.32
C LYS A 197 8.07 1.53 14.56
N LEU A 198 6.77 1.23 14.55
CA LEU A 198 5.87 1.50 15.69
C LEU A 198 6.18 0.64 16.91
N ASN A 199 6.61 -0.62 16.69
CA ASN A 199 6.94 -1.57 17.76
C ASN A 199 8.44 -1.62 18.11
N GLY A 200 9.25 -0.71 17.57
CA GLY A 200 10.69 -0.71 17.76
C GLY A 200 11.08 -0.25 19.17
N PRO A 201 12.12 -0.84 19.79
CA PRO A 201 12.66 -0.33 21.05
C PRO A 201 13.13 1.12 20.89
N ALA A 202 12.88 1.94 21.91
CA ALA A 202 13.27 3.35 21.93
C ALA A 202 14.78 3.54 22.12
N ASP A 203 15.45 2.57 22.75
CA ASP A 203 16.88 2.60 23.01
C ASP A 203 17.66 2.17 21.77
N ARG A 204 18.43 3.10 21.21
CA ARG A 204 19.20 2.94 19.97
C ARG A 204 20.71 2.81 20.20
N ASP A 205 21.16 2.96 21.44
CA ASP A 205 22.58 3.10 21.77
C ASP A 205 23.21 1.80 22.31
N LEU A 206 22.46 0.69 22.28
CA LEU A 206 22.99 -0.62 22.65
C LEU A 206 24.06 -1.07 21.64
N PRO A 207 25.22 -1.58 22.10
CA PRO A 207 26.23 -2.13 21.22
C PRO A 207 25.66 -3.32 20.48
N VAL A 208 25.48 -3.15 19.16
CA VAL A 208 24.99 -4.22 18.30
C VAL A 208 26.15 -5.18 18.02
N LYS A 209 25.85 -6.49 18.03
CA LYS A 209 26.74 -7.52 17.50
C LYS A 209 26.14 -8.02 16.21
N LEU A 210 26.98 -8.19 15.19
CA LEU A 210 26.56 -8.73 13.91
C LEU A 210 26.06 -10.18 14.11
N PRO A 211 24.81 -10.52 13.74
CA PRO A 211 24.26 -11.85 13.96
C PRO A 211 24.97 -12.90 13.10
N LEU A 212 25.38 -14.01 13.70
CA LEU A 212 25.99 -15.13 12.97
C LEU A 212 24.95 -16.13 12.43
N THR A 213 23.71 -16.05 12.94
CA THR A 213 22.69 -17.08 12.70
C THR A 213 21.70 -16.67 11.62
N LEU A 214 21.68 -17.44 10.54
CA LEU A 214 20.69 -17.28 9.47
C LEU A 214 19.38 -17.98 9.87
N PRO A 215 18.20 -17.36 9.64
CA PRO A 215 16.93 -18.06 9.85
C PRO A 215 16.87 -19.38 9.07
N VAL A 216 16.34 -20.45 9.69
CA VAL A 216 16.33 -21.82 9.13
C VAL A 216 15.86 -21.88 7.67
N ARG A 217 14.83 -21.09 7.33
CA ARG A 217 14.28 -21.04 5.95
C ARG A 217 15.28 -20.53 4.91
N LEU A 218 16.20 -19.66 5.30
CA LEU A 218 17.25 -19.09 4.45
C LEU A 218 18.56 -19.89 4.57
N ALA A 219 18.85 -20.52 5.72
CA ALA A 219 19.99 -21.42 5.90
C ALA A 219 20.00 -22.55 4.85
N THR A 220 18.84 -23.15 4.58
CA THR A 220 18.71 -24.17 3.53
C THR A 220 18.98 -23.65 2.11
N VAL A 221 18.76 -22.37 1.85
CA VAL A 221 19.06 -21.75 0.56
C VAL A 221 20.54 -21.42 0.47
N PHE A 222 21.11 -20.82 1.51
CA PHE A 222 22.53 -20.51 1.59
C PHE A 222 23.40 -21.76 1.49
N GLY A 223 23.06 -22.85 2.19
CA GLY A 223 23.82 -24.10 2.14
C GLY A 223 23.84 -24.78 0.76
N ARG A 224 22.91 -24.45 -0.15
CA ARG A 224 22.98 -24.91 -1.56
C ARG A 224 23.93 -24.09 -2.41
N GLU A 225 24.17 -22.83 -2.05
CA GLU A 225 25.10 -21.93 -2.73
C GLU A 225 26.51 -22.09 -2.18
N ASN A 226 26.62 -22.24 -0.86
CA ASN A 226 27.88 -22.41 -0.13
C ASN A 226 28.38 -23.87 -0.22
N VAL A 227 28.71 -24.31 -1.43
CA VAL A 227 29.21 -25.67 -1.69
C VAL A 227 30.61 -25.88 -1.08
N LEU A 228 31.39 -24.81 -0.93
CA LEU A 228 32.75 -24.83 -0.40
C LEU A 228 32.82 -24.83 1.13
N GLY A 229 31.68 -24.72 1.83
CA GLY A 229 31.64 -24.75 3.29
C GLY A 229 32.21 -23.51 3.96
N GLU A 230 32.15 -22.36 3.29
CA GLU A 230 32.57 -21.05 3.80
C GLU A 230 31.94 -20.74 5.16
N THR A 231 32.72 -20.21 6.08
CA THR A 231 32.28 -19.83 7.41
C THR A 231 31.59 -18.48 7.38
N VAL A 232 30.40 -18.41 7.98
CA VAL A 232 29.60 -17.19 8.04
C VAL A 232 30.24 -16.19 8.99
N ALA A 233 30.64 -15.03 8.47
CA ALA A 233 31.14 -13.92 9.25
C ALA A 233 30.02 -13.13 9.92
N TRP A 234 28.93 -12.92 9.19
CA TRP A 234 27.69 -12.34 9.70
C TRP A 234 26.53 -12.50 8.72
N THR A 235 25.33 -12.31 9.25
CA THR A 235 24.05 -12.35 8.54
C THR A 235 23.17 -11.19 8.97
N ALA A 236 22.44 -10.62 8.02
CA ALA A 236 21.57 -9.48 8.29
C ALA A 236 20.24 -9.61 7.53
N PRO A 237 19.13 -9.93 8.22
CA PRO A 237 17.79 -9.96 7.62
C PRO A 237 17.44 -8.60 7.02
N CYS A 238 17.02 -8.59 5.76
CA CYS A 238 16.70 -7.35 5.04
C CYS A 238 15.68 -7.57 3.93
N ILE A 239 15.24 -6.48 3.33
CA ILE A 239 14.39 -6.47 2.15
C ILE A 239 15.19 -5.90 0.99
N SER A 240 15.16 -6.53 -0.18
CA SER A 240 15.80 -5.95 -1.35
C SER A 240 15.12 -4.66 -1.81
N GLY A 241 15.90 -3.61 -2.00
CA GLY A 241 15.51 -2.41 -2.73
C GLY A 241 15.61 -2.62 -4.24
N ARG A 242 15.19 -1.60 -5.01
CA ARG A 242 15.26 -1.63 -6.47
C ARG A 242 16.73 -1.63 -6.91
N SER A 243 17.21 -2.79 -7.36
CA SER A 243 18.62 -3.03 -7.68
C SER A 243 18.76 -3.73 -9.03
N ARG A 244 19.93 -3.66 -9.65
CA ARG A 244 20.19 -4.39 -10.91
C ARG A 244 20.10 -5.89 -10.65
N ARG A 245 19.25 -6.60 -11.40
CA ARG A 245 19.03 -8.08 -11.33
C ARG A 245 18.44 -8.62 -10.02
N ILE A 246 18.20 -7.80 -8.99
CA ILE A 246 17.47 -8.19 -7.76
C ILE A 246 16.08 -7.53 -7.78
N PRO A 247 14.98 -8.30 -7.70
CA PRO A 247 13.64 -7.72 -7.64
C PRO A 247 13.49 -6.94 -6.33
N ALA A 248 12.79 -5.80 -6.37
CA ALA A 248 12.47 -5.04 -5.17
C ALA A 248 11.46 -5.79 -4.28
N ASN A 249 11.42 -5.44 -2.99
CA ASN A 249 10.49 -5.96 -1.99
C ASN A 249 10.62 -7.47 -1.72
N LEU A 250 11.79 -8.06 -1.96
CA LEU A 250 12.05 -9.46 -1.65
C LEU A 250 12.63 -9.56 -0.24
N PHE A 251 11.93 -10.27 0.65
CA PHE A 251 12.41 -10.56 2.00
C PHE A 251 13.50 -11.63 1.94
N GLY A 252 14.65 -11.34 2.56
CA GLY A 252 15.80 -12.20 2.56
C GLY A 252 16.79 -11.81 3.66
N ALA A 253 18.05 -12.14 3.43
CA ALA A 253 19.14 -11.75 4.29
C ALA A 253 20.41 -11.56 3.45
N LEU A 254 21.28 -10.66 3.90
CA LEU A 254 22.66 -10.58 3.45
C LEU A 254 23.50 -11.54 4.29
N VAL A 255 24.46 -12.19 3.65
CA VAL A 255 25.42 -13.11 4.26
C VAL A 255 26.80 -12.72 3.78
N ALA A 256 27.70 -12.45 4.73
CA ALA A 256 29.13 -12.30 4.48
C ALA A 256 29.87 -13.52 5.02
N THR A 257 30.90 -13.95 4.32
CA THR A 257 31.76 -15.08 4.72
C THR A 257 33.16 -14.59 5.07
N ASN A 258 33.97 -15.43 5.72
CA ASN A 258 35.33 -15.06 6.12
C ASN A 258 36.35 -15.33 5.00
N GLU A 259 36.09 -16.34 4.18
CA GLU A 259 36.99 -16.82 3.13
C GLU A 259 37.03 -15.87 1.93
N GLU A 260 35.89 -15.28 1.58
CA GLU A 260 35.76 -14.29 0.50
C GLU A 260 35.27 -12.93 1.05
N PRO A 261 36.14 -12.14 1.72
CA PRO A 261 35.71 -10.94 2.45
C PRO A 261 35.15 -9.82 1.55
N ARG A 262 35.49 -9.83 0.26
CA ARG A 262 34.98 -8.89 -0.76
C ARG A 262 33.70 -9.36 -1.46
N ARG A 263 33.13 -10.48 -1.01
CA ARG A 263 31.90 -11.04 -1.55
C ARG A 263 30.78 -10.93 -0.53
N LEU A 264 29.60 -10.54 -1.01
CA LEU A 264 28.38 -10.54 -0.22
C LEU A 264 27.30 -11.34 -0.95
N ILE A 265 26.57 -12.18 -0.22
CA ILE A 265 25.54 -13.05 -0.80
C ILE A 265 24.18 -12.62 -0.27
N PHE A 266 23.29 -12.20 -1.16
CA PHE A 266 21.88 -12.01 -0.84
C PHE A 266 21.10 -13.30 -1.03
N VAL A 267 20.49 -13.78 0.04
CA VAL A 267 19.76 -15.05 0.12
C VAL A 267 18.29 -14.79 0.38
N ALA A 268 17.40 -15.31 -0.46
CA ALA A 268 15.97 -15.10 -0.37
C ALA A 268 15.15 -16.26 -0.96
N ARG A 269 13.82 -16.13 -0.91
CA ARG A 269 12.89 -17.01 -1.62
C ARG A 269 11.92 -16.20 -2.48
N LYS A 270 11.93 -16.43 -3.79
CA LYS A 270 11.03 -15.76 -4.75
C LYS A 270 9.93 -16.74 -5.19
N GLY A 271 8.69 -16.48 -4.78
CA GLY A 271 7.56 -17.36 -5.10
C GLY A 271 7.76 -18.80 -4.58
N GLY A 272 8.37 -18.95 -3.41
CA GLY A 272 8.71 -20.24 -2.81
C GLY A 272 10.01 -20.89 -3.32
N ARG A 273 10.53 -20.45 -4.47
CA ARG A 273 11.80 -20.96 -5.03
C ARG A 273 13.02 -20.30 -4.37
N PRO A 274 14.10 -21.04 -4.13
CA PRO A 274 15.39 -20.49 -3.71
C PRO A 274 15.85 -19.37 -4.65
N TYR A 275 16.38 -18.28 -4.09
CA TYR A 275 16.95 -17.17 -4.84
C TYR A 275 18.22 -16.69 -4.14
N THR A 276 19.34 -16.71 -4.85
CA THR A 276 20.64 -16.26 -4.37
C THR A 276 21.24 -15.27 -5.35
N ARG A 277 21.92 -14.25 -4.84
CA ARG A 277 22.73 -13.34 -5.65
C ARG A 277 24.00 -12.95 -4.92
N THR A 278 25.12 -13.31 -5.55
CA THR A 278 26.43 -12.79 -5.23
C THR A 278 26.57 -11.34 -5.68
N ILE A 279 27.13 -10.53 -4.80
CA ILE A 279 27.44 -9.12 -4.96
C ILE A 279 28.94 -9.01 -4.72
N ASP A 280 29.65 -8.62 -5.76
CA ASP A 280 31.06 -8.29 -5.68
C ASP A 280 31.19 -6.86 -5.14
N LEU A 281 32.00 -6.71 -4.09
CA LEU A 281 32.26 -5.42 -3.44
C LEU A 281 33.50 -4.72 -4.01
N GLU A 282 34.28 -5.39 -4.87
CA GLU A 282 35.48 -4.79 -5.44
C GLU A 282 35.16 -3.51 -6.24
N GLY A 283 35.90 -2.44 -5.96
CA GLY A 283 35.66 -1.13 -6.56
C GLY A 283 34.30 -0.49 -6.20
N SER A 284 33.61 -0.99 -5.18
CA SER A 284 32.35 -0.46 -4.71
C SER A 284 32.51 0.44 -3.47
N VAL A 285 31.60 1.38 -3.33
CA VAL A 285 31.40 2.23 -2.15
C VAL A 285 30.13 1.78 -1.47
N VAL A 286 30.21 1.59 -0.15
CA VAL A 286 29.09 1.21 0.71
C VAL A 286 28.65 2.44 1.50
N SER A 287 27.35 2.73 1.54
CA SER A 287 26.83 3.88 2.26
C SER A 287 25.54 3.57 3.01
N HIS A 288 25.35 4.24 4.15
CA HIS A 288 24.10 4.25 4.91
C HIS A 288 23.27 5.47 4.51
N GLU A 289 22.06 5.24 3.98
CA GLU A 289 21.10 6.30 3.66
C GLU A 289 19.84 6.17 4.55
N PRO A 290 19.71 6.92 5.65
CA PRO A 290 18.51 6.88 6.48
C PRO A 290 17.30 7.47 5.76
N ARG A 291 16.13 6.81 5.87
CA ARG A 291 14.83 7.26 5.34
C ARG A 291 13.78 7.28 6.44
N PHE A 292 12.63 7.92 6.21
CA PHE A 292 11.61 8.08 7.27
C PHE A 292 11.08 6.74 7.84
N LEU A 293 10.87 5.71 7.00
CA LEU A 293 10.30 4.41 7.41
C LEU A 293 11.31 3.27 7.53
N PHE A 294 12.55 3.46 7.08
CA PHE A 294 13.55 2.41 7.01
C PHE A 294 14.97 2.97 6.92
N GLU A 295 15.96 2.09 7.01
CA GLU A 295 17.37 2.36 6.80
C GLU A 295 17.80 1.69 5.49
N ASN A 296 18.55 2.40 4.64
CA ASN A 296 19.10 1.80 3.42
C ASN A 296 20.60 1.55 3.58
N LEU A 297 21.00 0.32 3.32
CA LEU A 297 22.36 -0.03 2.94
C LEU A 297 22.46 0.03 1.42
N VAL A 298 23.31 0.92 0.89
CA VAL A 298 23.50 1.11 -0.54
C VAL A 298 24.93 0.70 -0.91
N ILE A 299 25.05 -0.13 -1.93
CA ILE A 299 26.32 -0.54 -2.52
C ILE A 299 26.32 -0.01 -3.95
N SER A 300 27.28 0.83 -4.27
CA SER A 300 27.37 1.50 -5.58
C SER A 300 28.79 1.49 -6.10
N PRO A 301 29.00 1.44 -7.42
CA PRO A 301 30.34 1.47 -8.00
C PRO A 301 31.00 2.84 -7.74
N ALA A 302 32.27 2.85 -7.33
CA ALA A 302 33.00 4.09 -7.04
C ALA A 302 33.07 5.04 -8.25
N GLY A 303 33.18 4.49 -9.46
CA GLY A 303 33.22 5.25 -10.72
C GLY A 303 31.86 5.65 -11.30
N GLY A 304 30.76 5.45 -10.58
CA GLY A 304 29.39 5.80 -11.00
C GLY A 304 28.78 4.95 -12.13
N LYS A 305 29.61 4.23 -12.91
CA LYS A 305 29.18 3.25 -13.92
C LYS A 305 29.22 1.84 -13.32
N GLY A 306 28.07 1.17 -13.21
CA GLY A 306 27.98 -0.20 -12.70
C GLY A 306 26.65 -0.55 -12.06
N ALA A 307 26.60 -1.67 -11.34
CA ALA A 307 25.39 -2.13 -10.66
C ALA A 307 25.23 -1.44 -9.30
N LYS A 308 24.10 -0.73 -9.10
CA LYS A 308 23.71 -0.24 -7.77
C LYS A 308 22.81 -1.27 -7.09
N TYR A 309 23.14 -1.59 -5.84
CA TYR A 309 22.34 -2.44 -4.97
C TYR A 309 21.87 -1.65 -3.76
N ALA A 310 20.63 -1.89 -3.35
CA ALA A 310 20.03 -1.30 -2.17
C ALA A 310 19.36 -2.39 -1.34
N PHE A 311 19.59 -2.37 -0.03
CA PHE A 311 18.96 -3.26 0.94
C PHE A 311 18.33 -2.43 2.06
N ILE A 312 17.10 -2.78 2.37
CA ILE A 312 16.21 -2.02 3.25
C ILE A 312 16.11 -2.77 4.57
N PHE A 313 16.35 -2.04 5.66
CA PHE A 313 16.26 -2.52 7.02
C PHE A 313 15.19 -1.72 7.81
N PRO A 314 14.50 -2.33 8.78
CA PRO A 314 13.65 -1.62 9.73
C PRO A 314 14.36 -0.42 10.39
N ARG A 315 13.64 0.66 10.68
CA ARG A 315 14.19 1.81 11.45
C ARG A 315 14.87 1.43 12.77
N PRO A 316 14.38 0.45 13.55
CA PRO A 316 15.05 0.06 14.77
C PRO A 316 16.45 -0.52 14.55
N ASP A 317 16.77 -0.98 13.34
CA ASP A 317 18.02 -1.66 13.03
C ASP A 317 19.10 -0.68 12.52
N ALA A 318 18.97 0.63 12.80
CA ALA A 318 19.91 1.66 12.35
C ALA A 318 21.35 1.39 12.79
N ALA A 319 21.56 1.08 14.07
CA ALA A 319 22.89 0.76 14.61
C ALA A 319 23.48 -0.50 13.96
N LEU A 320 22.64 -1.50 13.61
CA LEU A 320 23.08 -2.69 12.88
C LEU A 320 23.58 -2.31 11.48
N VAL A 321 22.86 -1.46 10.76
CA VAL A 321 23.25 -1.01 9.42
C VAL A 321 24.57 -0.22 9.47
N GLU A 322 24.73 0.67 10.44
CA GLU A 322 26.00 1.39 10.63
C GLU A 322 27.17 0.45 10.91
N GLN A 323 26.97 -0.59 11.72
CA GLN A 323 27.99 -1.57 12.01
C GLN A 323 28.36 -2.40 10.76
N ILE A 324 27.37 -2.82 9.98
CA ILE A 324 27.60 -3.51 8.70
C ILE A 324 28.43 -2.63 7.76
N VAL A 325 28.09 -1.34 7.68
CA VAL A 325 28.83 -0.39 6.82
C VAL A 325 30.28 -0.26 7.28
N ARG A 326 30.53 -0.10 8.59
CA ARG A 326 31.90 -0.02 9.13
C ARG A 326 32.73 -1.27 8.81
N GLU A 327 32.18 -2.45 9.12
CA GLU A 327 32.79 -3.75 8.83
C GLU A 327 33.12 -3.92 7.33
N LEU A 328 32.20 -3.57 6.44
CA LEU A 328 32.42 -3.67 4.99
C LEU A 328 33.51 -2.70 4.50
N HIS A 329 33.61 -1.51 5.09
CA HIS A 329 34.70 -0.58 4.77
C HIS A 329 36.07 -1.12 5.23
N GLU A 330 36.13 -1.78 6.39
CA GLU A 330 37.36 -2.40 6.88
C GLU A 330 37.83 -3.50 5.93
N ARG A 331 36.93 -4.42 5.54
CA ARG A 331 37.22 -5.48 4.55
C ARG A 331 37.67 -4.96 3.18
N LEU A 332 37.17 -3.79 2.76
CA LEU A 332 37.57 -3.17 1.50
C LEU A 332 38.94 -2.48 1.58
N ARG A 333 39.36 -2.06 2.78
CA ARG A 333 40.69 -1.47 3.02
C ARG A 333 41.79 -2.51 3.14
N GLU A 334 41.46 -3.72 3.59
CA GLU A 334 42.43 -4.81 3.69
C GLU A 334 42.96 -5.22 2.30
N PRO A 335 44.29 -5.29 2.12
CA PRO A 335 44.89 -5.76 0.88
C PRO A 335 44.57 -7.25 0.67
N VAL A 336 44.29 -7.63 -0.58
CA VAL A 336 44.12 -9.04 -0.95
C VAL A 336 45.46 -9.74 -0.71
N LEU A 337 45.54 -10.56 0.33
CA LEU A 337 46.66 -11.49 0.50
C LEU A 337 46.53 -12.56 -0.59
N HIS A 338 47.08 -12.28 -1.77
CA HIS A 338 47.36 -13.33 -2.75
C HIS A 338 48.46 -14.23 -2.19
N GLU A 339 48.20 -15.53 -2.22
CA GLU A 339 49.06 -16.67 -1.92
C GLU A 339 50.58 -16.39 -2.04
N GLN A 340 51.24 -16.19 -0.90
CA GLN A 340 52.67 -16.52 -0.75
C GLN A 340 52.76 -17.96 -0.25
N GLY A 341 52.58 -18.92 -1.16
CA GLY A 341 52.62 -20.35 -0.84
C GLY A 341 53.19 -21.24 -1.95
N ALA A 342 53.80 -20.67 -2.98
CA ALA A 342 54.45 -21.44 -4.04
C ALA A 342 55.68 -20.69 -4.60
N ALA A 343 56.77 -20.65 -3.84
CA ALA A 343 58.15 -20.55 -4.35
C ALA A 343 59.19 -20.48 -3.21
N VAL A 344 59.34 -21.53 -2.40
CA VAL A 344 60.57 -21.88 -1.63
C VAL A 344 60.38 -23.35 -1.23
N SER A 345 61.13 -24.39 -1.62
CA SER A 345 62.34 -24.62 -2.40
C SER A 345 62.23 -25.98 -3.09
#